data_AF-M6V1M6-F1
#
_entry.id   AF-M6V1M6-F1
#
_cell.length_a   1.000
_cell.length_b   1.000
_cell.length_c   1.000
_cell.angle_alpha   90.00
_cell.angle_beta   90.00
_cell.angle_gamma   90.00
#
_symmetry.space_group_name_H-M   'P 1'
#
loop_
_entity.id
_entity.type
_entity.pdbx_description
1 polymer ?
#
loop_
_entity_poly.entity_id
_entity_poly.type
_entity_poly.pdbx_seq_one_letter_code
_entity_poly.pdbx_strand_id
1 'polypeptide(L)'
;MKSGDTNPDMKSLATKVTDLLDAGSITADVEKIKEWAIAQGVGEESAQTFASDVVDAYFDDTTDEIQKSENGSEVDRDETKKEEEIEKANLLNIQNTLEILKSNQETLASAIEHLLDHSEETLKFKEEFQKLKSELGNLSKNPASLKSPVLTKVNKSNINEFIQGQISQKDREEIGNLIIKGMELGQCQLEDMSYFQATWKLSDRASKFINEYKEVRK
;
A
#
# COMPACT_ATOMS: atom_id res chain seq x y z
N MET A 1 -26.47 -55.27 6.58
CA MET A 1 -26.97 -55.26 7.98
C MET A 1 -26.26 -54.13 8.70
N LYS A 2 -26.86 -53.04 9.15
CA LYS A 2 -28.24 -52.70 9.46
C LYS A 2 -28.57 -51.33 8.86
N SER A 3 -29.75 -51.22 8.28
CA SER A 3 -30.51 -49.96 8.26
C SER A 3 -30.62 -49.49 9.71
N GLY A 4 -30.00 -48.35 10.02
CA GLY A 4 -30.45 -47.52 11.11
C GLY A 4 -31.37 -46.49 10.50
N ASP A 5 -32.68 -46.60 10.77
CA ASP A 5 -33.59 -45.46 10.73
C ASP A 5 -33.04 -44.40 11.68
N THR A 6 -32.08 -43.61 11.21
CA THR A 6 -31.70 -42.36 11.82
C THR A 6 -32.30 -41.32 10.92
N ASN A 7 -33.58 -41.02 11.15
CA ASN A 7 -34.12 -39.76 10.67
C ASN A 7 -33.13 -38.68 11.14
N PRO A 8 -32.54 -37.90 10.23
CA PRO A 8 -31.64 -36.83 10.62
C PRO A 8 -32.40 -35.91 11.58
N ASP A 9 -31.84 -35.71 12.77
CA ASP A 9 -32.41 -34.79 13.75
C ASP A 9 -32.21 -33.37 13.24
N MET A 10 -33.22 -32.85 12.54
CA MET A 10 -33.19 -31.54 11.91
C MET A 10 -32.87 -30.42 12.90
N LYS A 11 -33.23 -30.58 14.18
CA LYS A 11 -32.93 -29.59 15.21
C LYS A 11 -31.44 -29.60 15.58
N SER A 12 -30.86 -30.79 15.71
CA SER A 12 -29.41 -30.96 15.91
C SER A 12 -28.60 -30.46 14.71
N LEU A 13 -29.10 -30.71 13.49
CA LEU A 13 -28.47 -30.22 12.27
C LEU A 13 -28.56 -28.69 12.16
N ALA A 14 -29.71 -28.09 12.44
CA ALA A 14 -29.87 -26.64 12.45
C ALA A 14 -28.88 -25.98 13.42
N THR A 15 -28.78 -26.49 14.64
CA THR A 15 -27.82 -26.00 15.66
C THR A 15 -26.39 -26.07 15.15
N LYS A 16 -25.99 -27.21 14.55
CA LYS A 16 -24.64 -27.38 13.98
C LYS A 16 -24.36 -26.45 12.80
N VAL A 17 -25.36 -26.17 11.96
CA VAL A 17 -25.18 -25.23 10.85
C VAL A 17 -25.02 -23.82 11.39
N THR A 18 -25.83 -23.40 12.35
CA THR A 18 -25.68 -22.10 13.01
C THR A 18 -24.31 -21.95 13.65
N ASP A 19 -23.81 -22.95 14.38
CA ASP A 19 -22.46 -22.93 14.95
C ASP A 19 -21.37 -22.77 13.86
N LEU A 20 -21.56 -23.41 12.69
CA LEU A 20 -20.63 -23.30 11.56
C LEU A 20 -20.71 -21.94 10.86
N LEU A 21 -21.89 -21.31 10.84
CA LEU A 21 -22.11 -19.96 10.32
C LEU A 21 -21.48 -18.91 11.24
N ASP A 22 -21.70 -19.03 12.55
CA ASP A 22 -21.10 -18.17 13.58
C ASP A 22 -19.56 -18.28 13.58
N ALA A 23 -19.03 -19.50 13.39
CA ALA A 23 -17.61 -19.75 13.25
C ALA A 23 -17.02 -19.30 11.90
N GLY A 24 -17.85 -18.83 10.96
CA GLY A 24 -17.45 -18.46 9.60
C GLY A 24 -16.89 -19.61 8.77
N SER A 25 -17.15 -20.86 9.17
CA SER A 25 -16.65 -22.07 8.51
C SER A 25 -17.47 -22.47 7.28
N ILE A 26 -18.73 -22.04 7.24
CA ILE A 26 -19.60 -22.11 6.06
C ILE A 26 -20.23 -20.73 5.85
N THR A 27 -20.56 -20.40 4.60
CA THR A 27 -21.29 -19.14 4.30
C THR A 27 -22.78 -19.40 4.36
N ALA A 28 -23.55 -18.38 4.77
CA ALA A 28 -25.02 -18.42 4.79
C ALA A 28 -25.61 -18.37 3.37
N ASP A 29 -25.37 -19.45 2.64
CA ASP A 29 -25.75 -19.68 1.25
C ASP A 29 -26.58 -20.96 1.22
N VAL A 30 -27.80 -20.84 0.71
CA VAL A 30 -28.78 -21.93 0.62
C VAL A 30 -28.19 -23.14 -0.13
N GLU A 31 -27.37 -22.92 -1.15
CA GLU A 31 -26.79 -24.01 -1.95
C GLU A 31 -25.72 -24.77 -1.16
N LYS A 32 -24.88 -24.06 -0.39
CA LYS A 32 -23.85 -24.69 0.45
C LYS A 32 -24.42 -25.40 1.67
N ILE A 33 -25.44 -24.82 2.30
CA ILE A 33 -26.11 -25.44 3.44
C ILE A 33 -26.90 -26.67 2.99
N LYS A 34 -27.48 -26.64 1.77
CA LYS A 34 -28.11 -27.81 1.15
C LYS A 34 -27.10 -28.93 0.90
N GLU A 35 -25.97 -28.65 0.26
CA GLU A 35 -24.91 -29.64 0.03
C GLU A 35 -24.43 -30.26 1.36
N TRP A 36 -24.27 -29.43 2.38
CA TRP A 36 -23.93 -29.88 3.72
C TRP A 36 -25.02 -30.77 4.33
N ALA A 37 -26.30 -30.39 4.22
CA ALA A 37 -27.43 -31.16 4.74
C ALA A 37 -27.56 -32.53 4.04
N ILE A 38 -27.33 -32.57 2.72
CA ILE A 38 -27.28 -33.83 1.94
C ILE A 38 -26.14 -34.71 2.45
N ALA A 39 -24.96 -34.14 2.73
CA ALA A 39 -23.83 -34.89 3.30
C ALA A 39 -24.10 -35.43 4.71
N GLN A 40 -25.03 -34.82 5.46
CA GLN A 40 -25.50 -35.31 6.75
C GLN A 40 -26.66 -36.31 6.66
N GLY A 41 -27.08 -36.68 5.43
CA GLY A 41 -28.12 -37.69 5.19
C GLY A 41 -29.54 -37.13 5.04
N VAL A 42 -29.71 -35.81 4.86
CA VAL A 42 -31.00 -35.20 4.51
C VAL A 42 -31.30 -35.47 3.03
N GLY A 43 -32.53 -35.88 2.72
CA GLY A 43 -32.97 -36.08 1.33
C GLY A 43 -32.96 -34.76 0.54
N GLU A 44 -32.63 -34.82 -0.75
CA GLU A 44 -32.37 -33.63 -1.60
C GLU A 44 -33.51 -32.58 -1.60
N GLU A 45 -34.76 -33.04 -1.58
CA GLU A 45 -35.95 -32.17 -1.51
C GLU A 45 -36.12 -31.51 -0.14
N SER A 46 -35.87 -32.26 0.94
CA SER A 46 -35.90 -31.75 2.32
C SER A 46 -34.71 -30.85 2.64
N ALA A 47 -33.56 -31.08 2.01
CA ALA A 47 -32.33 -30.31 2.20
C ALA A 47 -32.46 -28.89 1.64
N GLN A 48 -33.18 -28.73 0.53
CA GLN A 48 -33.48 -27.40 -0.03
C GLN A 48 -34.33 -26.57 0.95
N THR A 49 -35.38 -27.18 1.50
CA THR A 49 -36.29 -26.49 2.45
C THR A 49 -35.56 -26.17 3.75
N PHE A 50 -34.83 -27.14 4.30
CA PHE A 50 -33.99 -26.97 5.49
C PHE A 50 -32.96 -25.85 5.32
N ALA A 51 -32.28 -25.78 4.18
CA ALA A 51 -31.28 -24.76 3.93
C ALA A 51 -31.89 -23.35 3.85
N SER A 52 -33.04 -23.21 3.19
CA SER A 52 -33.78 -21.94 3.19
C SER A 52 -34.22 -21.55 4.60
N ASP A 53 -34.84 -22.47 5.35
CA ASP A 53 -35.32 -22.21 6.72
C ASP A 53 -34.19 -21.80 7.67
N VAL A 54 -33.01 -22.40 7.55
CA VAL A 54 -31.84 -22.06 8.38
C VAL A 54 -31.24 -20.71 7.99
N VAL A 55 -31.17 -20.38 6.70
CA VAL A 55 -30.67 -19.08 6.25
C VAL A 55 -31.64 -17.98 6.68
N ASP A 56 -32.93 -18.19 6.47
CA ASP A 56 -33.98 -17.26 6.86
C ASP A 56 -33.94 -17.07 8.39
N ALA A 57 -33.93 -18.14 9.18
CA ALA A 57 -33.84 -18.04 10.65
C ALA A 57 -32.52 -17.45 11.16
N TYR A 58 -31.43 -17.56 10.42
CA TYR A 58 -30.13 -16.98 10.80
C TYR A 58 -30.08 -15.45 10.58
N PHE A 59 -30.87 -14.94 9.62
CA PHE A 59 -30.92 -13.52 9.29
C PHE A 59 -32.21 -12.82 9.74
N ASP A 60 -33.23 -13.57 10.16
CA ASP A 60 -34.46 -13.04 10.71
C ASP A 60 -34.22 -12.62 12.18
N ASP A 61 -33.88 -11.35 12.35
CA ASP A 61 -33.69 -10.69 13.65
C ASP A 61 -35.03 -10.36 14.34
N THR A 62 -36.13 -11.02 13.94
CA THR A 62 -37.39 -11.00 14.69
C THR A 62 -37.37 -12.07 15.78
N THR A 63 -37.28 -11.59 17.00
CA THR A 63 -37.41 -12.32 18.27
C THR A 63 -38.77 -13.01 18.38
N ASP A 64 -38.97 -14.12 17.70
CA ASP A 64 -39.98 -15.10 18.08
C ASP A 64 -39.26 -16.37 18.53
N GLU A 65 -39.12 -16.46 19.84
CA GLU A 65 -38.83 -17.69 20.58
C GLU A 65 -39.52 -18.87 19.89
N ILE A 66 -38.72 -19.88 19.51
CA ILE A 66 -39.20 -21.21 19.15
C ILE A 66 -40.07 -21.69 20.33
N GLN A 67 -41.39 -21.58 20.14
CA GLN A 67 -42.42 -21.73 21.16
C GLN A 67 -42.21 -22.97 22.04
N LYS A 68 -41.71 -22.73 23.26
CA LYS A 68 -41.82 -23.67 24.37
C LYS A 68 -43.21 -23.49 24.98
N SER A 69 -44.17 -24.24 24.47
CA SER A 69 -45.42 -24.49 25.19
C SER A 69 -45.07 -25.30 26.44
N GLU A 70 -45.14 -24.69 27.63
CA GLU A 70 -45.90 -25.19 28.78
C GLU A 70 -45.78 -24.24 29.99
N ASN A 71 -46.94 -23.80 30.50
CA ASN A 71 -47.22 -23.35 31.87
C ASN A 71 -46.63 -22.02 32.38
N GLY A 72 -47.54 -21.08 32.71
CA GLY A 72 -47.19 -19.76 33.21
C GLY A 72 -46.78 -19.68 34.67
N SER A 73 -46.04 -18.62 34.99
CA SER A 73 -46.08 -17.91 36.28
C SER A 73 -45.40 -16.55 36.13
N GLU A 74 -46.17 -15.49 36.37
CA GLU A 74 -45.75 -14.23 37.01
C GLU A 74 -44.42 -13.61 36.53
N VAL A 75 -44.52 -12.73 35.53
CA VAL A 75 -43.39 -11.91 35.04
C VAL A 75 -42.97 -10.92 36.13
N ASP A 76 -41.78 -11.13 36.65
CA ASP A 76 -41.12 -10.32 37.66
C ASP A 76 -40.75 -8.94 37.05
N ARG A 77 -41.36 -7.86 37.56
CA ARG A 77 -41.16 -6.49 37.02
C ARG A 77 -39.73 -5.94 37.19
N ASP A 78 -38.89 -6.62 37.99
CA ASP A 78 -37.49 -6.26 38.17
C ASP A 78 -36.55 -6.94 37.16
N GLU A 79 -36.93 -8.07 36.55
CA GLU A 79 -36.14 -8.70 35.47
C GLU A 79 -36.28 -7.91 34.16
N THR A 80 -37.48 -7.45 33.84
CA THR A 80 -37.77 -6.65 32.62
C THR A 80 -36.98 -5.34 32.56
N LYS A 81 -36.72 -4.68 33.68
CA LYS A 81 -35.88 -3.46 33.71
C LYS A 81 -34.40 -3.74 33.51
N LYS A 82 -33.89 -4.87 34.02
CA LYS A 82 -32.51 -5.30 33.78
C LYS A 82 -32.31 -5.72 32.34
N GLU A 83 -33.29 -6.42 31.75
CA GLU A 83 -33.28 -6.74 30.31
C GLU A 83 -33.26 -5.48 29.44
N GLU A 84 -34.09 -4.47 29.72
CA GLU A 84 -34.08 -3.20 28.98
C GLU A 84 -32.73 -2.45 29.08
N GLU A 85 -32.05 -2.52 30.23
CA GLU A 85 -30.71 -1.93 30.39
C GLU A 85 -29.63 -2.72 29.65
N ILE A 86 -29.72 -4.05 29.64
CA ILE A 86 -28.81 -4.93 28.90
C ILE A 86 -29.01 -4.75 27.39
N GLU A 87 -30.25 -4.68 26.90
CA GLU A 87 -30.56 -4.41 25.49
C GLU A 87 -30.02 -3.04 25.06
N LYS A 88 -30.21 -1.98 25.86
CA LYS A 88 -29.65 -0.66 25.56
C LYS A 88 -28.12 -0.68 25.52
N ALA A 89 -27.46 -1.39 26.43
CA ALA A 89 -26.02 -1.52 26.43
C ALA A 89 -25.52 -2.28 25.19
N ASN A 90 -26.23 -3.32 24.77
CA ASN A 90 -25.94 -4.07 23.54
C ASN A 90 -26.13 -3.19 22.30
N LEU A 91 -27.21 -2.40 22.23
CA LEU A 91 -27.47 -1.49 21.11
C LEU A 91 -26.38 -0.41 20.98
N LEU A 92 -25.91 0.13 22.10
CA LEU A 92 -24.77 1.07 22.15
C LEU A 92 -23.47 0.42 21.67
N ASN A 93 -23.21 -0.83 22.07
CA ASN A 93 -22.03 -1.58 21.60
C ASN A 93 -22.10 -1.87 20.09
N ILE A 94 -23.28 -2.21 19.57
CA ILE A 94 -23.50 -2.42 18.13
C ILE A 94 -23.25 -1.11 17.36
N GLN A 95 -23.80 0.01 17.83
CA GLN A 95 -23.58 1.33 17.21
C GLN A 95 -22.10 1.71 17.17
N ASN A 96 -21.39 1.54 18.28
CA ASN A 96 -19.95 1.83 18.35
C ASN A 96 -19.15 0.92 17.41
N THR A 97 -19.50 -0.37 17.36
CA THR A 97 -18.86 -1.34 16.46
C THR A 97 -19.11 -0.98 14.98
N LEU A 98 -20.32 -0.55 14.64
CA LEU A 98 -20.66 -0.07 13.30
C LEU A 98 -19.91 1.21 12.93
N GLU A 99 -19.73 2.12 13.87
CA GLU A 99 -18.97 3.36 13.66
C GLU A 99 -17.47 3.07 13.43
N ILE A 100 -16.89 2.15 14.22
CA ILE A 100 -15.52 1.66 14.00
C ILE A 100 -15.41 0.96 12.64
N LEU A 101 -16.37 0.11 12.29
CA LEU A 101 -16.38 -0.59 11.00
C LEU A 101 -16.43 0.39 9.83
N LYS A 102 -17.27 1.42 9.93
CA LYS A 102 -17.38 2.48 8.93
C LYS A 102 -16.06 3.25 8.79
N SER A 103 -15.45 3.64 9.90
CA SER A 103 -14.15 4.33 9.89
C SER A 103 -13.04 3.47 9.27
N ASN A 104 -13.04 2.16 9.55
CA ASN A 104 -12.12 1.22 8.95
C ASN A 104 -12.36 1.05 7.43
N GLN A 105 -13.62 1.04 6.99
CA GLN A 105 -13.96 1.00 5.57
C GLN A 105 -13.53 2.28 4.83
N GLU A 106 -13.71 3.45 5.44
CA GLU A 106 -13.21 4.72 4.90
C GLU A 106 -11.68 4.71 4.77
N THR A 107 -10.99 4.21 5.79
CA THR A 107 -9.53 4.05 5.77
C THR A 107 -9.06 3.08 4.68
N LEU A 108 -9.75 1.96 4.52
CA LEU A 108 -9.44 0.96 3.50
C LEU A 108 -9.71 1.49 2.08
N ALA A 109 -10.79 2.25 1.89
CA ALA A 109 -11.07 2.91 0.61
C ALA A 109 -9.97 3.92 0.24
N SER A 110 -9.52 4.74 1.20
CA SER A 110 -8.42 5.69 0.99
C SER A 110 -7.09 4.98 0.67
N ALA A 111 -6.81 3.85 1.33
CA ALA A 111 -5.62 3.05 1.01
C ALA A 111 -5.66 2.46 -0.41
N ILE A 112 -6.84 2.03 -0.87
CA ILE A 112 -7.05 1.56 -2.25
C ILE A 112 -6.83 2.68 -3.25
N GLU A 113 -7.38 3.87 -3.01
CA GLU A 113 -7.19 5.05 -3.86
C GLU A 113 -5.70 5.38 -4.01
N HIS A 114 -4.96 5.43 -2.90
CA HIS A 114 -3.52 5.68 -2.91
C HIS A 114 -2.72 4.62 -3.69
N LEU A 115 -3.11 3.33 -3.60
CA LEU A 115 -2.48 2.27 -4.38
C LEU A 115 -2.79 2.39 -5.88
N LEU A 116 -4.00 2.81 -6.25
CA LEU A 116 -4.39 3.04 -7.63
C LEU A 116 -3.62 4.23 -8.24
N ASP A 117 -3.51 5.34 -7.51
CA ASP A 117 -2.71 6.50 -7.92
C ASP A 117 -1.24 6.11 -8.14
N HIS A 118 -0.65 5.39 -7.19
CA HIS A 118 0.73 4.93 -7.31
C HIS A 118 0.94 3.95 -8.49
N SER A 119 -0.06 3.11 -8.78
CA SER A 119 -0.05 2.23 -9.95
C SER A 119 -0.07 3.03 -11.26
N GLU A 120 -0.90 4.08 -11.35
CA GLU A 120 -0.94 4.96 -12.53
C GLU A 120 0.39 5.71 -12.72
N GLU A 121 0.97 6.24 -11.65
CA GLU A 121 2.30 6.87 -11.68
C GLU A 121 3.37 5.91 -12.17
N THR A 122 3.33 4.65 -11.70
CA THR A 122 4.29 3.61 -12.14
C THR A 122 4.16 3.31 -13.64
N LEU A 123 2.95 3.34 -14.19
CA LEU A 123 2.72 3.19 -15.63
C LEU A 123 3.29 4.39 -16.42
N LYS A 124 3.01 5.61 -15.97
CA LYS A 124 3.57 6.85 -16.57
C LYS A 124 5.10 6.83 -16.55
N PHE A 125 5.69 6.47 -15.41
CA PHE A 125 7.13 6.33 -15.27
C PHE A 125 7.71 5.29 -16.25
N LYS A 126 7.05 4.14 -16.42
CA LYS A 126 7.48 3.12 -17.38
C LYS A 126 7.45 3.64 -18.82
N GLU A 127 6.44 4.42 -19.20
CA GLU A 127 6.39 5.06 -20.52
C GLU A 127 7.52 6.06 -20.72
N GLU A 128 7.77 6.94 -19.74
CA GLU A 128 8.88 7.89 -19.77
C GLU A 128 10.23 7.19 -19.85
N PHE A 129 10.42 6.11 -19.08
CA PHE A 129 11.63 5.30 -19.14
C PHE A 129 11.85 4.68 -20.53
N GLN A 130 10.79 4.20 -21.19
CA GLN A 130 10.89 3.69 -22.56
C GLN A 130 11.20 4.81 -23.56
N LYS A 131 10.60 5.99 -23.41
CA LYS A 131 10.93 7.17 -24.22
C LYS A 131 12.40 7.54 -24.06
N LEU A 132 12.90 7.64 -22.83
CA LEU A 132 14.30 7.94 -22.55
C LEU A 132 15.24 6.87 -23.12
N LYS A 133 14.88 5.58 -22.99
CA LYS A 133 15.64 4.49 -23.60
C LYS A 133 15.70 4.61 -25.12
N SER A 134 14.59 5.02 -25.75
CA SER A 134 14.53 5.29 -27.19
C SER A 134 15.39 6.49 -27.57
N GLU A 135 15.29 7.60 -26.84
CA GLU A 135 16.12 8.80 -27.03
C GLU A 135 17.61 8.51 -26.87
N LEU A 136 17.99 7.77 -25.83
CA LEU A 136 19.36 7.32 -25.60
C LEU A 136 19.83 6.38 -26.72
N GLY A 137 18.98 5.47 -27.16
CA GLY A 137 19.25 4.60 -28.31
C GLY A 137 19.44 5.38 -29.60
N ASN A 138 18.67 6.45 -29.81
CA ASN A 138 18.77 7.33 -30.96
C ASN A 138 20.04 8.20 -30.90
N LEU A 139 20.39 8.74 -29.73
CA LEU A 139 21.65 9.45 -29.50
C LEU A 139 22.86 8.54 -29.68
N SER A 140 22.79 7.29 -29.22
CA SER A 140 23.84 6.29 -29.41
C SER A 140 24.02 5.89 -30.88
N LYS A 141 22.95 5.93 -31.68
CA LYS A 141 22.98 5.61 -33.12
C LYS A 141 23.39 6.80 -34.00
N ASN A 142 23.33 8.02 -33.47
CA ASN A 142 23.85 9.20 -34.13
C ASN A 142 25.34 9.34 -33.78
N PRO A 143 26.29 9.01 -34.69
CA PRO A 143 27.66 9.43 -34.51
C PRO A 143 27.70 10.96 -34.37
N ALA A 144 28.61 11.48 -33.56
CA ALA A 144 28.82 12.92 -33.31
C ALA A 144 29.29 13.72 -34.55
N SER A 145 28.85 13.33 -35.76
CA SER A 145 29.40 13.73 -37.06
C SER A 145 28.47 14.61 -37.90
N LEU A 146 27.45 15.23 -37.31
CA LEU A 146 26.71 16.34 -37.93
C LEU A 146 27.12 17.71 -37.35
N LYS A 147 28.38 17.85 -36.89
CA LYS A 147 29.00 19.17 -36.91
C LYS A 147 29.26 19.49 -38.39
N SER A 148 28.54 20.46 -38.95
CA SER A 148 28.95 21.10 -40.20
C SER A 148 30.45 21.39 -40.12
N PRO A 149 31.25 21.11 -41.15
CA PRO A 149 32.67 21.40 -41.10
C PRO A 149 32.82 22.90 -40.91
N VAL A 150 33.17 23.32 -39.69
CA VAL A 150 33.60 24.69 -39.44
C VAL A 150 34.93 24.81 -40.15
N LEU A 151 34.92 25.33 -41.38
CA LEU A 151 36.10 25.78 -42.11
C LEU A 151 36.66 27.06 -41.47
N THR A 152 36.89 27.05 -40.16
CA THR A 152 37.82 27.99 -39.57
C THR A 152 39.19 27.41 -39.83
N LYS A 153 39.97 28.10 -40.67
CA LYS A 153 41.41 27.85 -40.80
C LYS A 153 42.00 27.88 -39.39
N VAL A 154 42.23 26.70 -38.81
CA VAL A 154 42.96 26.56 -37.56
C VAL A 154 44.41 26.84 -37.94
N ASN A 155 44.83 28.09 -37.77
CA ASN A 155 46.23 28.39 -37.60
C ASN A 155 46.72 27.49 -36.46
N LYS A 156 47.72 26.66 -36.76
CA LYS A 156 48.47 25.91 -35.76
C LYS A 156 49.24 26.89 -34.89
N SER A 157 48.56 27.55 -33.97
CA SER A 157 49.17 28.23 -32.83
C SER A 157 48.89 27.35 -31.62
N ASN A 158 49.94 26.65 -31.17
CA ASN A 158 50.09 25.94 -29.89
C ASN A 158 48.80 25.69 -29.09
N ILE A 159 48.41 24.42 -29.04
CA ILE A 159 47.39 23.86 -28.13
C ILE A 159 47.90 24.01 -26.68
N ASN A 160 47.77 25.21 -26.14
CA ASN A 160 47.89 25.57 -24.73
C ASN A 160 46.98 26.76 -24.44
N GLU A 161 45.83 26.84 -25.10
CA GLU A 161 44.74 27.70 -24.63
C GLU A 161 44.06 26.99 -23.46
N PHE A 162 44.60 27.22 -22.26
CA PHE A 162 43.83 27.13 -21.03
C PHE A 162 42.52 27.90 -21.26
N ILE A 163 41.39 27.20 -21.28
CA ILE A 163 40.08 27.83 -21.12
C ILE A 163 40.18 28.59 -19.80
N GLN A 164 40.11 29.91 -19.86
CA GLN A 164 40.37 30.79 -18.73
C GLN A 164 39.53 30.36 -17.51
N GLY A 165 40.21 30.00 -16.43
CA GLY A 165 39.60 29.55 -15.18
C GLY A 165 39.36 28.03 -15.02
N GLN A 166 39.70 27.19 -16.00
CA GLN A 166 39.69 25.73 -15.81
C GLN A 166 40.96 25.22 -15.13
N ILE A 167 40.78 24.37 -14.13
CA ILE A 167 41.86 23.73 -13.40
C ILE A 167 42.44 22.57 -14.22
N SER A 168 43.77 22.59 -14.38
CA SER A 168 44.55 21.56 -15.06
C SER A 168 44.27 20.18 -14.44
N GLN A 169 44.25 19.14 -15.27
CA GLN A 169 43.95 17.77 -14.82
C GLN A 169 44.88 17.30 -13.69
N LYS A 170 46.12 17.80 -13.65
CA LYS A 170 47.11 17.48 -12.60
C LYS A 170 46.78 18.09 -11.24
N ASP A 171 46.12 19.24 -11.24
CA ASP A 171 45.85 20.02 -10.03
C ASP A 171 44.44 19.74 -9.49
N ARG A 172 43.63 18.94 -10.19
CA ARG A 172 42.24 18.67 -9.83
C ARG A 172 42.08 17.96 -8.50
N GLU A 173 42.96 17.00 -8.23
CA GLU A 173 42.93 16.23 -6.98
C GLU A 173 43.34 17.09 -5.79
N GLU A 174 44.42 17.87 -5.94
CA GLU A 174 44.87 18.80 -4.89
C GLU A 174 43.80 19.86 -4.59
N ILE A 175 43.20 20.44 -5.63
CA ILE A 175 42.17 21.45 -5.46
C ILE A 175 40.88 20.84 -4.89
N GLY A 176 40.51 19.62 -5.29
CA GLY A 176 39.41 18.88 -4.69
C GLY A 176 39.62 18.71 -3.18
N ASN A 177 40.80 18.26 -2.77
CA ASN A 177 41.15 18.11 -1.35
C ASN A 177 41.11 19.45 -0.59
N LEU A 178 41.50 20.55 -1.23
CA LEU A 178 41.38 21.88 -0.63
C LEU A 178 39.92 22.31 -0.45
N ILE A 179 39.04 22.03 -1.40
CA ILE A 179 37.61 22.32 -1.25
C ILE A 179 37.01 21.50 -0.10
N ILE A 180 37.34 20.21 0.01
CA ILE A 180 36.91 19.35 1.13
C ILE A 180 37.36 19.95 2.47
N LYS A 181 38.62 20.38 2.55
CA LYS A 181 39.15 21.04 3.74
C LYS A 181 38.43 22.36 4.06
N GLY A 182 38.09 23.13 3.03
CA GLY A 182 37.27 24.34 3.19
C GLY A 182 35.87 24.02 3.72
N MET A 183 35.29 22.88 3.35
CA MET A 183 34.01 22.40 3.88
C MET A 183 34.13 21.99 5.36
N GLU A 184 35.22 21.32 5.74
CA GLU A 184 35.51 20.98 7.15
C GLU A 184 35.61 22.23 8.04
N LEU A 185 36.16 23.32 7.50
CA LEU A 185 36.29 24.61 8.18
C LEU A 185 35.04 25.49 8.08
N GLY A 186 33.98 25.03 7.40
CA GLY A 186 32.73 25.77 7.20
C GLY A 186 32.84 26.96 6.24
N GLN A 187 33.92 27.07 5.46
CA GLN A 187 34.17 28.15 4.51
C GLN A 187 33.79 27.81 3.06
N CYS A 188 33.61 26.52 2.75
CA CYS A 188 33.05 26.03 1.49
C CYS A 188 31.79 25.20 1.74
N GLN A 189 30.93 25.06 0.74
CA GLN A 189 29.72 24.24 0.80
C GLN A 189 29.78 23.06 -0.16
N LEU A 190 28.84 22.11 -0.01
CA LEU A 190 28.76 20.93 -0.89
C LEU A 190 28.57 21.33 -2.36
N GLU A 191 27.81 22.40 -2.60
CA GLU A 191 27.56 22.95 -3.94
C GLU A 191 28.86 23.42 -4.62
N ASP A 192 29.84 23.88 -3.85
CA ASP A 192 31.13 24.33 -4.37
C ASP A 192 31.95 23.13 -4.89
N MET A 193 31.86 21.98 -4.21
CA MET A 193 32.46 20.72 -4.67
C MET A 193 31.74 20.17 -5.91
N SER A 194 30.40 20.14 -5.88
CA SER A 194 29.60 19.69 -7.02
C SER A 194 29.85 20.55 -8.27
N TYR A 195 29.91 21.88 -8.10
CA TYR A 195 30.26 22.81 -9.17
C TYR A 195 31.66 22.53 -9.72
N PHE A 196 32.64 22.31 -8.85
CA PHE A 196 34.01 22.00 -9.25
C PHE A 196 34.11 20.68 -10.04
N GLN A 197 33.46 19.62 -9.60
CA GLN A 197 33.47 18.33 -10.31
C GLN A 197 32.76 18.39 -11.67
N ALA A 198 31.68 19.17 -11.77
CA ALA A 198 30.91 19.32 -13.01
C ALA A 198 31.61 20.21 -14.04
N THR A 199 32.25 21.30 -13.59
CA THR A 199 32.75 22.36 -14.49
C THR A 199 34.27 22.44 -14.57
N TRP A 200 34.97 21.84 -13.62
CA TRP A 200 36.41 22.01 -13.37
C TRP A 200 36.84 23.47 -13.15
N LYS A 201 35.90 24.29 -12.66
CA LYS A 201 36.10 25.68 -12.27
C LYS A 201 35.80 25.84 -10.78
N LEU A 202 36.43 26.83 -10.15
CA LEU A 202 36.14 27.18 -8.76
C LEU A 202 34.95 28.14 -8.71
N SER A 203 34.06 27.92 -7.74
CA SER A 203 33.09 28.95 -7.36
C SER A 203 33.81 30.12 -6.70
N ASP A 204 33.17 31.29 -6.64
CA ASP A 204 33.78 32.48 -6.04
C ASP A 204 34.19 32.24 -4.57
N ARG A 205 33.38 31.47 -3.83
CA ARG A 205 33.68 31.08 -2.44
C ARG A 205 34.88 30.16 -2.34
N ALA A 206 34.92 29.09 -3.14
CA ALA A 206 36.04 28.15 -3.15
C ALA A 206 37.33 28.84 -3.63
N SER A 207 37.25 29.73 -4.60
CA SER A 207 38.37 30.53 -5.09
C SER A 207 38.93 31.44 -3.99
N LYS A 208 38.07 32.13 -3.25
CA LYS A 208 38.47 32.96 -2.11
C LYS A 208 39.17 32.14 -1.03
N PHE A 209 38.57 31.02 -0.62
CA PHE A 209 39.17 30.12 0.37
C PHE A 209 40.53 29.60 -0.08
N ILE A 210 40.63 29.08 -1.31
CA ILE A 210 41.88 28.49 -1.81
C ILE A 210 42.98 29.55 -1.91
N ASN A 211 42.66 30.78 -2.32
CA ASN A 211 43.64 31.86 -2.37
C ASN A 211 44.12 32.26 -0.97
N GLU A 212 43.20 32.44 -0.01
CA GLU A 212 43.54 32.71 1.39
C GLU A 212 44.37 31.57 2.00
N TYR A 213 43.98 30.32 1.75
CA TYR A 213 44.67 29.14 2.26
C TYR A 213 46.08 28.97 1.67
N LYS A 214 46.28 29.35 0.40
CA LYS A 214 47.59 29.35 -0.25
C LYS A 214 48.49 30.49 0.23
N GLU A 215 47.92 31.65 0.58
CA GLU A 215 48.69 32.75 1.17
C GLU A 215 49.19 32.44 2.58
N VAL A 216 48.39 31.74 3.40
CA VAL A 216 48.79 31.34 4.75
C VAL A 216 49.86 30.22 4.76
N ARG A 217 49.98 29.46 3.65
CA ARG A 217 50.95 28.36 3.51
C ARG A 217 52.26 28.73 2.80
N LYS A 218 52.40 29.98 2.32
CA LYS A 218 53.67 30.52 1.80
C LYS A 218 54.57 31.00 2.94
#